data_AF-A0A963ZL95-F1
#
_entry.id   AF-A0A963ZL95-F1
#
_cell.length_a   1.000
_cell.length_b   1.000
_cell.length_c   1.000
_cell.angle_alpha   90.00
_cell.angle_beta   90.00
_cell.angle_gamma   90.00
#
_symmetry.space_group_name_H-M   'P 1'
#
loop_
_entity.id
_entity.type
_entity.pdbx_description
1 polymer ?
#
loop_
_entity_poly.entity_id
_entity_poly.type
_entity_poly.pdbx_seq_one_letter_code
_entity_poly.pdbx_strand_id
1 'polypeptide(L)'
;MEKTTYLYHLLFWMLPVIAIQWSIGWRIFLRNRKAVFIPPLIFGTYYSLTDLVAVGEGIWFFDENQIVGLKAGPLPIEEILFFFITALLVSQSIVMLVPKKYRDS
;
A
#
# COMPACT_ATOMS: atom_id res chain seq x y z
N MET A 1 23.69 8.94 4.97
CA MET A 1 22.68 8.58 6.00
C MET A 1 21.84 7.47 5.41
N GLU A 2 21.58 6.41 6.18
CA GLU A 2 21.31 5.07 5.65
C GLU A 2 20.03 4.96 4.82
N LYS A 3 20.18 4.47 3.58
CA LYS A 3 19.08 4.28 2.61
C LYS A 3 17.99 3.34 3.10
N THR A 4 18.30 2.45 4.05
CA THR A 4 17.34 1.59 4.77
C THR A 4 16.31 2.37 5.58
N THR A 5 16.54 3.63 5.93
CA THR A 5 15.64 4.38 6.81
C THR A 5 14.18 4.40 6.32
N TYR A 6 13.93 4.64 5.04
CA TYR A 6 12.55 4.85 4.56
C TYR A 6 11.71 3.57 4.54
N LEU A 7 12.20 2.48 3.96
CA LEU A 7 11.50 1.20 3.96
C LEU A 7 11.26 0.69 5.39
N TYR A 8 12.26 0.83 6.27
CA TYR A 8 12.10 0.46 7.67
C TYR A 8 11.07 1.34 8.37
N HIS A 9 11.04 2.65 8.13
CA HIS A 9 10.02 3.54 8.70
C HIS A 9 8.62 3.16 8.19
N LEU A 10 8.46 2.94 6.89
CA LEU A 10 7.21 2.50 6.28
C LEU A 10 6.67 1.25 6.98
N LEU A 11 7.48 0.19 7.03
CA LEU A 11 7.08 -1.08 7.63
C LEU A 11 6.90 -0.96 9.14
N PHE A 12 7.77 -0.24 9.82
CA PHE A 12 7.68 -0.03 11.27
C PHE A 12 6.38 0.66 11.68
N TRP A 13 5.89 1.61 10.89
CA TRP A 13 4.63 2.30 11.17
C TRP A 13 3.40 1.52 10.69
N MET A 14 3.47 0.86 9.54
CA MET A 14 2.30 0.19 8.96
C MET A 14 2.07 -1.23 9.51
N LEU A 15 3.12 -2.00 9.81
CA LEU A 15 2.98 -3.38 10.30
C LEU A 15 2.19 -3.48 11.61
N PRO A 16 2.40 -2.63 12.64
CA PRO A 16 1.60 -2.70 13.86
C PRO A 16 0.11 -2.46 13.60
N VAL A 17 -0.23 -1.53 12.71
CA VAL A 17 -1.62 -1.23 12.35
C VAL A 17 -2.27 -2.42 11.66
N ILE A 18 -1.57 -3.01 10.67
CA ILE A 18 -2.03 -4.22 9.98
C ILE A 18 -2.21 -5.37 10.99
N ALA A 19 -1.25 -5.57 11.90
CA ALA A 19 -1.30 -6.62 12.90
C ALA A 19 -2.51 -6.46 13.84
N ILE A 20 -2.81 -5.24 14.28
CA ILE A 20 -3.98 -4.96 15.12
C ILE A 20 -5.27 -5.21 14.34
N GLN A 21 -5.37 -4.70 13.11
CA GLN A 21 -6.55 -4.90 12.26
C GLN A 21 -6.80 -6.39 11.99
N TRP A 22 -5.76 -7.17 11.69
CA TRP A 22 -5.90 -8.61 11.50
C TRP A 22 -6.26 -9.33 12.79
N SER A 23 -5.66 -8.98 13.92
CA SER A 23 -5.96 -9.60 15.22
C SER A 23 -7.45 -9.48 15.59
N ILE A 24 -8.09 -8.37 15.24
CA ILE A 24 -9.52 -8.12 15.49
C ILE A 24 -10.41 -8.66 14.35
N GLY A 25 -10.00 -8.41 13.10
CA GLY A 25 -10.84 -8.49 11.91
C GLY A 25 -10.60 -9.70 11.00
N TRP A 26 -9.69 -10.64 11.33
CA TRP A 26 -9.25 -11.67 10.37
C TRP A 26 -10.41 -12.45 9.73
N ARG A 27 -11.42 -12.86 10.52
CA ARG A 27 -12.60 -13.59 10.02
C ARG A 27 -13.42 -12.78 9.02
N ILE A 28 -13.51 -11.47 9.26
CA ILE A 28 -14.24 -10.53 8.40
C ILE A 28 -13.50 -10.38 7.07
N PHE A 29 -12.18 -10.20 7.13
CA PHE A 29 -11.35 -10.03 5.94
C PHE A 29 -11.36 -11.27 5.05
N LEU A 30 -11.26 -12.46 5.62
CA LEU A 30 -11.30 -13.69 4.85
C LEU A 30 -12.64 -13.88 4.14
N ARG A 31 -13.76 -13.54 4.80
CA ARG A 31 -15.09 -13.60 4.18
C ARG A 31 -15.25 -12.58 3.05
N ASN A 32 -14.53 -11.46 3.12
CA ASN A 32 -14.61 -10.34 2.19
C ASN A 32 -13.34 -10.17 1.35
N ARG A 33 -12.61 -11.25 1.07
CA ARG A 33 -11.30 -11.21 0.41
C ARG A 33 -11.27 -10.38 -0.88
N LYS A 34 -12.36 -10.42 -1.67
CA LYS A 34 -12.47 -9.61 -2.89
C LYS A 34 -12.48 -8.12 -2.56
N ALA A 35 -13.31 -7.69 -1.62
CA ALA A 35 -13.36 -6.30 -1.18
C ALA A 35 -12.04 -5.86 -0.55
N VAL A 36 -11.34 -6.76 0.15
CA VAL A 36 -10.03 -6.45 0.77
C VAL A 36 -8.92 -6.29 -0.29
N PHE A 37 -8.78 -7.22 -1.24
CA PHE A 37 -7.61 -7.29 -2.13
C PHE A 37 -7.81 -6.67 -3.52
N ILE A 38 -9.03 -6.52 -4.03
CA ILE A 38 -9.27 -5.90 -5.34
C ILE A 38 -8.90 -4.41 -5.33
N PRO A 39 -9.35 -3.58 -4.36
CA PRO A 39 -9.01 -2.16 -4.36
C PRO A 39 -7.50 -1.89 -4.29
N PRO A 40 -6.73 -2.54 -3.39
CA PRO A 40 -5.27 -2.35 -3.35
C PRO A 40 -4.58 -2.75 -4.64
N LEU A 41 -5.06 -3.80 -5.31
CA LEU A 41 -4.53 -4.22 -6.60
C LEU A 41 -4.82 -3.17 -7.69
N ILE A 42 -6.03 -2.62 -7.74
CA ILE A 42 -6.41 -1.59 -8.71
C ILE A 42 -5.67 -0.28 -8.44
N PHE A 43 -5.83 0.28 -7.23
CA PHE A 43 -5.27 1.59 -6.88
C PHE A 43 -3.75 1.54 -6.75
N GLY A 44 -3.19 0.47 -6.16
CA GLY A 44 -1.74 0.29 -6.07
C GLY A 44 -1.09 0.24 -7.45
N THR A 45 -1.67 -0.52 -8.39
CA THR A 45 -1.18 -0.57 -9.78
C THR A 45 -1.37 0.77 -10.48
N TYR A 46 -2.55 1.39 -10.36
CA TYR A 46 -2.84 2.68 -10.98
C TYR A 46 -1.85 3.76 -10.55
N TYR A 47 -1.64 3.95 -9.24
CA TYR A 47 -0.70 4.94 -8.73
C TYR A 47 0.74 4.61 -9.12
N SER A 48 1.15 3.34 -9.05
CA SER A 48 2.49 2.95 -9.48
C SER A 48 2.75 3.27 -10.96
N LEU A 49 1.76 3.06 -11.83
CA LEU A 49 1.87 3.37 -13.26
C LEU A 49 1.84 4.88 -13.53
N THR A 50 0.98 5.63 -12.85
CA THR A 50 0.95 7.09 -12.98
C THR A 50 2.28 7.70 -12.58
N ASP A 51 2.84 7.24 -11.48
CA ASP A 51 4.11 7.71 -10.96
C ASP A 51 5.28 7.31 -11.89
N LEU A 52 5.21 6.11 -12.50
CA LEU A 52 6.14 5.67 -13.54
C LEU A 52 6.20 6.62 -14.73
N VAL A 53 5.02 7.02 -15.21
CA VAL A 53 4.90 7.98 -16.32
C VAL A 53 5.39 9.35 -15.90
N ALA A 54 5.02 9.83 -14.70
CA ALA A 54 5.44 11.15 -14.21
C ALA A 54 6.96 11.28 -14.08
N VAL A 55 7.64 10.21 -13.65
CA VAL A 55 9.11 10.15 -13.60
C VAL A 55 9.71 10.07 -15.01
N GLY A 56 9.11 9.26 -15.89
CA GLY A 56 9.56 9.12 -17.28
C GLY A 56 9.49 10.43 -18.07
N GLU A 57 8.47 11.25 -17.80
CA GLU A 57 8.24 12.56 -18.42
C GLU A 57 8.99 13.70 -17.71
N GLY A 58 9.72 13.43 -16.62
CA GLY A 58 10.42 14.46 -15.84
C GLY A 58 9.49 15.47 -15.17
N ILE A 59 8.22 15.12 -14.97
CA ILE A 59 7.25 15.90 -14.20
C ILE A 59 7.56 15.75 -12.70
N TRP A 60 8.01 14.56 -12.31
CA TRP A 60 8.30 14.19 -10.95
C TRP A 60 9.71 13.59 -10.84
N PHE A 61 10.41 13.92 -9.75
CA PHE A 61 11.77 13.44 -9.52
C PHE A 61 11.86 12.86 -8.12
N PHE A 62 12.42 11.66 -8.03
CA PHE A 62 12.79 11.06 -6.74
C PHE A 62 14.24 11.43 -6.42
N ASP A 63 14.47 11.98 -5.24
CA ASP A 63 15.82 12.29 -4.76
C ASP A 63 16.57 10.98 -4.50
N GLU A 64 17.58 10.67 -5.34
CA GLU A 64 18.35 9.42 -5.30
C GLU A 64 19.09 9.17 -3.96
N ASN A 65 19.17 10.20 -3.10
CA ASN A 65 19.75 10.07 -1.76
C ASN A 65 18.81 9.44 -0.73
N GLN A 66 17.50 9.35 -0.98
CA GLN A 66 16.49 8.80 -0.06
C GLN A 66 16.05 7.37 -0.43
N ILE A 67 16.50 6.83 -1.56
CA ILE A 67 16.00 5.59 -2.13
C ILE A 67 16.98 4.43 -1.86
N VAL A 68 16.47 3.31 -1.33
CA VAL A 68 17.21 2.04 -1.32
C VAL A 68 17.48 1.69 -2.77
N GLY A 69 18.72 1.35 -3.12
CA GLY A 69 19.16 1.19 -4.52
C GLY A 69 18.49 0.06 -5.33
N LEU A 70 17.35 -0.48 -4.88
CA LEU A 70 16.49 -1.39 -5.64
C LEU A 70 15.38 -0.60 -6.32
N LYS A 71 15.58 -0.32 -7.61
CA LYS A 71 14.56 0.28 -8.47
C LYS A 71 13.86 -0.82 -9.28
N ALA A 72 12.54 -0.79 -9.33
CA ALA A 72 11.76 -1.50 -10.33
C ALA A 72 11.62 -0.59 -11.56
N GLY A 73 12.67 -0.55 -12.38
CA GLY A 73 12.75 0.41 -13.49
C GLY A 73 13.07 1.84 -13.00
N PRO A 74 12.27 2.87 -13.32
CA PRO A 74 12.40 4.23 -12.77
C PRO A 74 11.93 4.36 -11.31
N LEU A 75 11.06 3.46 -10.83
CA LEU A 75 10.41 3.62 -9.53
C LEU A 75 11.14 2.89 -8.38
N PRO A 76 11.22 3.52 -7.19
CA PRO A 76 11.55 2.81 -5.96
C PRO A 76 10.57 1.69 -5.64
N ILE A 77 11.06 0.53 -5.16
CA ILE A 77 10.17 -0.53 -4.68
C ILE A 77 9.37 -0.07 -3.45
N GLU A 78 9.95 0.82 -2.65
CA GLU A 78 9.32 1.40 -1.47
C GLU A 78 8.03 2.14 -1.80
N GLU A 79 8.01 2.88 -2.91
CA GLU A 79 6.84 3.65 -3.35
C GLU A 79 5.71 2.72 -3.82
N ILE A 80 6.07 1.66 -4.55
CA ILE A 80 5.13 0.61 -4.92
C ILE A 80 4.55 -0.03 -3.64
N LEU A 81 5.40 -0.41 -2.69
CA LEU A 81 4.93 -0.97 -1.41
C LEU A 81 4.05 0.02 -0.64
N PHE A 82 4.40 1.31 -0.61
CA PHE A 82 3.62 2.35 0.03
C PHE A 82 2.22 2.44 -0.55
N PHE A 83 2.07 2.50 -1.89
CA PHE A 83 0.75 2.57 -2.52
C PHE A 83 -0.10 1.35 -2.21
N PHE A 84 0.48 0.15 -2.31
CA PHE A 84 -0.25 -1.10 -2.06
C PHE A 84 -0.63 -1.26 -0.59
N ILE A 85 0.29 -0.99 0.35
CA ILE A 85 0.01 -1.14 1.78
C ILE A 85 -1.01 -0.09 2.24
N THR A 86 -0.88 1.15 1.78
CA THR A 86 -1.83 2.22 2.14
C THR A 86 -3.23 1.90 1.60
N ALA A 87 -3.34 1.48 0.34
CA ALA A 87 -4.61 1.08 -0.24
C ALA A 87 -5.22 -0.14 0.48
N LEU A 88 -4.38 -1.09 0.93
CA LEU A 88 -4.80 -2.23 1.74
C LEU A 88 -5.37 -1.78 3.09
N LEU A 89 -4.67 -0.91 3.82
CA LEU A 89 -5.13 -0.37 5.09
C LEU A 89 -6.47 0.35 4.97
N VAL A 90 -6.65 1.15 3.92
CA VAL A 90 -7.92 1.83 3.64
C VAL A 90 -9.03 0.81 3.36
N SER A 91 -8.77 -0.14 2.47
CA SER A 91 -9.72 -1.20 2.13
C SER A 91 -10.16 -2.02 3.35
N GLN A 92 -9.20 -2.46 4.16
CA GLN A 92 -9.45 -3.18 5.41
C GLN A 92 -10.30 -2.35 6.38
N SER A 93 -9.96 -1.07 6.56
CA SER A 93 -10.71 -0.16 7.43
C SER A 93 -12.16 -0.02 6.98
N ILE A 94 -12.41 0.15 5.68
CA ILE A 94 -13.76 0.23 5.12
C ILE A 94 -14.52 -1.07 5.36
N VAL A 95 -13.91 -2.23 5.09
CA VAL A 95 -14.54 -3.54 5.28
C VAL A 95 -14.87 -3.81 6.77
N MET A 96 -14.07 -3.29 7.70
CA MET A 96 -14.36 -3.38 9.14
C MET A 96 -15.51 -2.46 9.57
N LEU A 97 -15.55 -1.24 9.04
CA LEU A 97 -16.49 -0.19 9.46
C LEU A 97 -17.85 -0.27 8.75
N VAL A 98 -17.91 -0.89 7.56
CA VAL A 98 -19.15 -1.04 6.80
C VAL A 98 -20.17 -1.91 7.56
N PRO A 99 -21.46 -1.53 7.61
CA PRO A 99 -22.50 -2.33 8.22
C PRO A 99 -22.61 -3.73 7.61
N LYS A 100 -22.89 -4.75 8.45
CA LYS A 100 -23.00 -6.15 8.02
C LYS A 100 -23.89 -6.36 6.78
N LYS A 101 -24.96 -5.56 6.65
CA LYS A 101 -25.90 -5.60 5.53
C LYS A 101 -25.22 -5.46 4.15
N TYR A 102 -24.19 -4.64 4.04
CA TYR A 102 -23.48 -4.41 2.77
C TYR A 102 -22.26 -5.31 2.59
N ARG A 103 -21.92 -6.08 3.63
CA ARG A 103 -20.73 -6.92 3.69
C ARG A 103 -21.03 -8.38 3.37
N ASP A 104 -22.24 -8.83 3.69
CA ASP A 104 -22.67 -10.22 3.48
C ASP A 104 -23.60 -10.36 2.24
N SER A 105 -23.61 -9.36 1.34
CA SER A 105 -24.36 -9.36 0.08
C SER A 105 -23.55 -9.95 -1.08
#